data_AF-A0AAU1L152-F1
#
_entry.id   AF-A0AAU1L152-F1
#
_cell.length_a   1.000
_cell.length_b   1.000
_cell.length_c   1.000
_cell.angle_alpha   90.00
_cell.angle_beta   90.00
_cell.angle_gamma   90.00
#
_symmetry.space_group_name_H-M   'P 1'
#
loop_
_entity.id
_entity.type
_entity.pdbx_description
1 polymer ?
#
loop_
_entity_poly.entity_id
_entity_poly.type
_entity_poly.pdbx_seq_one_letter_code
_entity_poly.pdbx_strand_id
1 'polypeptide(L)'
;MNDGPLLHPAEMDRIREGIAAAVLGAPDGLADSLEHDAHGYLRLVDASRVGAEEASRLLREAVQGARAAGHSWDTVGRVLGVSRQAAQQRFSDKTAGSSSPPAEGPNAPKRRTLSGLTAFNEMAALDEAGRDGWHMVGYGPFFHEVEASTHPWEHCRVTLPSLARHRRMESEGWIPVGAGWFPWRYYKRPLRPAD
;
A
#
# COMPACT_ATOMS: atom_id res chain seq x y z
N MET A 1 -14.20 -6.35 26.19
CA MET A 1 -13.64 -6.06 24.85
C MET A 1 -14.71 -6.42 23.84
N ASN A 2 -15.04 -5.52 22.93
CA ASN A 2 -16.23 -5.63 22.08
C ASN A 2 -15.97 -6.69 20.99
N ASP A 3 -16.55 -7.89 21.12
CA ASP A 3 -16.42 -9.02 20.17
C ASP A 3 -17.36 -8.88 18.94
N GLY A 4 -17.86 -7.67 18.68
CA GLY A 4 -18.68 -7.37 17.51
C GLY A 4 -17.85 -7.24 16.23
N PRO A 5 -18.46 -7.43 15.04
CA PRO A 5 -17.80 -7.17 13.77
C PRO A 5 -17.27 -5.72 13.72
N LEU A 6 -16.04 -5.55 13.23
CA LEU A 6 -15.38 -4.25 13.12
C LEU A 6 -16.04 -3.31 12.08
N LEU A 7 -16.92 -3.85 11.24
CA LEU A 7 -17.69 -3.11 10.24
C LEU A 7 -19.19 -3.32 10.50
N HIS A 8 -19.97 -2.26 10.33
CA HIS A 8 -21.42 -2.32 10.30
C HIS A 8 -21.92 -2.93 8.98
N PRO A 9 -23.12 -3.56 8.96
CA PRO A 9 -23.68 -4.14 7.73
C PRO A 9 -23.71 -3.19 6.54
N ALA A 10 -24.12 -1.93 6.76
CA ALA A 10 -24.13 -0.90 5.71
C ALA A 10 -22.74 -0.54 5.17
N GLU A 11 -21.67 -0.69 5.96
CA GLU A 11 -20.29 -0.54 5.48
C GLU A 11 -19.88 -1.71 4.59
N MET A 12 -20.28 -2.92 4.98
CA MET A 12 -20.05 -4.12 4.18
C MET A 12 -20.75 -4.02 2.82
N ASP A 13 -22.00 -3.55 2.78
CA ASP A 13 -22.75 -3.37 1.54
C ASP A 13 -22.11 -2.32 0.63
N ARG A 14 -21.69 -1.18 1.18
CA ARG A 14 -20.95 -0.16 0.41
C ARG A 14 -19.65 -0.70 -0.18
N ILE A 15 -18.92 -1.56 0.53
CA ILE A 15 -17.71 -2.20 0.00
C ILE A 15 -18.07 -3.15 -1.16
N ARG A 16 -19.11 -3.97 -1.00
CA ARG A 16 -19.59 -4.88 -2.06
C ARG A 16 -20.01 -4.13 -3.31
N GLU A 17 -20.78 -3.06 -3.16
CA GLU A 17 -21.22 -2.19 -4.25
C GLU A 17 -20.03 -1.52 -4.93
N GLY A 18 -19.06 -1.00 -4.17
CA GLY A 18 -17.86 -0.38 -4.74
C GLY A 18 -17.01 -1.35 -5.56
N ILE A 19 -16.85 -2.59 -5.10
CA ILE A 19 -16.13 -3.64 -5.84
C ILE A 19 -16.90 -4.02 -7.12
N ALA A 20 -18.21 -4.23 -7.02
CA ALA A 20 -19.04 -4.54 -8.18
C ALA A 20 -19.00 -3.43 -9.22
N ALA A 21 -19.12 -2.16 -8.79
CA ALA A 21 -19.02 -1.00 -9.65
C ALA A 21 -17.65 -0.91 -10.35
N ALA A 22 -16.55 -1.21 -9.64
CA ALA A 22 -15.22 -1.23 -10.24
C ALA A 22 -15.06 -2.35 -11.29
N VAL A 23 -15.56 -3.56 -11.01
CA VAL A 23 -15.50 -4.70 -11.93
C VAL A 23 -16.36 -4.47 -13.18
N LEU A 24 -17.58 -3.96 -13.01
CA LEU A 24 -18.53 -3.77 -14.10
C LEU A 24 -18.27 -2.50 -14.92
N GLY A 25 -17.74 -1.46 -14.28
CA GLY A 25 -17.54 -0.14 -14.89
C GLY A 25 -16.19 0.07 -15.57
N ALA A 26 -15.19 -0.81 -15.33
CA ALA A 26 -13.86 -0.67 -15.93
C ALA A 26 -13.79 -1.09 -17.42
N PRO A 27 -14.42 -2.17 -17.89
CA PRO A 27 -14.33 -2.57 -19.29
C PRO A 27 -15.36 -1.83 -20.17
N ASP A 28 -14.89 -1.11 -21.19
CA ASP A 28 -15.75 -0.37 -22.11
C ASP A 28 -16.75 -1.27 -22.84
N GLY A 29 -18.02 -0.85 -22.89
CA GLY A 29 -19.08 -1.59 -23.59
C GLY A 29 -19.37 -2.98 -23.02
N LEU A 30 -19.02 -3.26 -21.76
CA LEU A 30 -19.27 -4.58 -21.15
C LEU A 30 -20.77 -4.92 -21.13
N ALA A 31 -21.61 -3.97 -20.70
CA ALA A 31 -23.05 -4.16 -20.63
C ALA A 31 -23.65 -4.55 -21.99
N ASP A 32 -23.31 -3.80 -23.03
CA ASP A 32 -23.73 -4.09 -24.41
C ASP A 32 -23.25 -5.46 -24.87
N SER A 33 -21.99 -5.83 -24.59
CA SER A 33 -21.47 -7.15 -24.94
C SER A 33 -22.15 -8.30 -24.20
N LEU A 34 -22.57 -8.10 -22.95
CA LEU A 34 -23.29 -9.12 -22.18
C LEU A 34 -24.71 -9.37 -22.71
N GLU A 35 -25.34 -8.34 -23.27
CA GLU A 35 -26.68 -8.43 -23.85
C GLU A 35 -26.67 -9.12 -25.23
N HIS A 36 -25.58 -8.99 -26.00
CA HIS A 36 -25.55 -9.36 -27.42
C HIS A 36 -24.54 -10.47 -27.80
N ASP A 37 -23.58 -10.81 -26.94
CA ASP A 37 -22.49 -11.74 -27.26
C ASP A 37 -22.08 -12.62 -26.06
N ALA A 38 -22.00 -13.94 -26.29
CA ALA A 38 -21.50 -14.89 -25.29
C ALA A 38 -20.05 -14.58 -24.84
N HIS A 39 -19.24 -13.96 -25.70
CA HIS A 39 -17.89 -13.52 -25.35
C HIS A 39 -17.90 -12.42 -24.26
N GLY A 40 -19.00 -11.67 -24.10
CA GLY A 40 -19.18 -10.71 -23.01
C GLY A 40 -18.99 -11.34 -21.62
N TYR A 41 -19.40 -12.61 -21.44
CA TYR A 41 -19.20 -13.33 -20.18
C TYR A 41 -17.73 -13.66 -19.90
N LEU A 42 -16.91 -13.91 -20.94
CA LEU A 42 -15.47 -14.11 -20.77
C LEU A 42 -14.79 -12.80 -20.34
N ARG A 43 -15.23 -11.66 -20.86
CA ARG A 43 -14.77 -10.33 -20.42
C ARG A 43 -15.13 -10.06 -18.96
N LEU A 44 -16.34 -10.45 -18.55
CA LEU A 44 -16.77 -10.33 -17.15
C LEU A 44 -15.92 -11.20 -16.22
N VAL A 45 -15.58 -12.43 -16.63
CA VAL A 45 -14.68 -13.32 -15.88
C VAL A 45 -13.30 -12.68 -15.73
N ASP A 46 -12.73 -12.12 -16.80
CA ASP A 46 -11.41 -11.50 -16.75
C ASP A 46 -11.39 -10.23 -15.86
N ALA A 47 -12.42 -9.37 -15.95
CA ALA A 47 -12.56 -8.22 -15.08
C ALA A 47 -12.71 -8.62 -13.60
N SER A 48 -13.50 -9.67 -13.34
CA SER A 48 -13.69 -10.21 -11.98
C SER A 48 -12.40 -10.82 -11.42
N ARG A 49 -11.60 -11.49 -12.27
CA ARG A 49 -10.27 -12.03 -11.90
C ARG A 49 -9.36 -10.90 -11.43
N VAL A 50 -9.26 -9.80 -12.18
CA VAL A 50 -8.47 -8.62 -11.79
C VAL A 50 -8.96 -8.04 -10.45
N GLY A 51 -10.28 -7.90 -10.26
CA GLY A 51 -10.85 -7.44 -9.00
C GLY A 51 -10.51 -8.35 -7.81
N ALA A 52 -10.56 -9.66 -8.01
CA ALA A 52 -10.23 -10.65 -6.98
C ALA A 52 -8.73 -10.66 -6.61
N GLU A 53 -7.85 -10.53 -7.61
CA GLU A 53 -6.40 -10.40 -7.42
C GLU A 53 -6.07 -9.16 -6.60
N GLU A 54 -6.68 -8.03 -6.95
CA GLU A 54 -6.47 -6.75 -6.27
C GLU A 54 -7.01 -6.78 -4.83
N ALA A 55 -8.24 -7.26 -4.61
CA ALA A 55 -8.79 -7.42 -3.26
C ALA A 55 -7.92 -8.35 -2.39
N SER A 56 -7.38 -9.42 -2.98
CA SER A 56 -6.47 -10.35 -2.29
C SER A 56 -5.12 -9.73 -1.98
N ARG A 57 -4.60 -8.84 -2.83
CA ARG A 57 -3.40 -8.05 -2.58
C ARG A 57 -3.64 -7.10 -1.39
N LEU A 58 -4.69 -6.28 -1.45
CA LEU A 58 -5.04 -5.33 -0.40
C LEU A 58 -5.26 -6.01 0.97
N LEU A 59 -5.89 -7.20 0.98
CA LEU A 59 -6.07 -7.98 2.21
C LEU A 59 -4.72 -8.42 2.82
N ARG A 60 -3.77 -8.87 2.00
CA ARG A 60 -2.43 -9.24 2.47
C ARG A 60 -1.71 -8.03 3.06
N GLU A 61 -1.79 -6.88 2.39
CA GLU A 61 -1.18 -5.63 2.85
C GLU A 61 -1.77 -5.16 4.19
N ALA A 62 -3.10 -5.23 4.33
CA ALA A 62 -3.79 -4.92 5.58
C ALA A 62 -3.39 -5.87 6.72
N VAL A 63 -3.27 -7.18 6.46
CA VAL A 63 -2.82 -8.17 7.45
C VAL A 63 -1.38 -7.89 7.88
N GLN A 64 -0.47 -7.66 6.94
CA GLN A 64 0.91 -7.31 7.24
C GLN A 64 0.99 -5.98 8.01
N GLY A 65 0.18 -4.97 7.66
CA GLY A 65 0.06 -3.72 8.40
C GLY A 65 -0.43 -3.93 9.84
N ALA A 66 -1.43 -4.78 10.06
CA ALA A 66 -1.91 -5.13 11.40
C ALA A 66 -0.83 -5.85 12.22
N ARG A 67 -0.07 -6.76 11.59
CA ARG A 67 1.08 -7.43 12.22
C ARG A 67 2.17 -6.43 12.58
N ALA A 68 2.44 -5.45 11.72
CA ALA A 68 3.40 -4.39 11.97
C ALA A 68 2.99 -3.44 13.08
N ALA A 69 1.69 -3.23 13.25
CA ALA A 69 1.11 -2.50 14.38
C ALA A 69 1.10 -3.29 15.70
N GLY A 70 1.63 -4.53 15.72
CA GLY A 70 1.77 -5.35 16.92
C GLY A 70 0.61 -6.30 17.20
N HIS A 71 -0.41 -6.38 16.32
CA HIS A 71 -1.53 -7.31 16.53
C HIS A 71 -1.10 -8.76 16.37
N SER A 72 -1.58 -9.64 17.25
CA SER A 72 -1.26 -11.07 17.24
C SER A 72 -1.94 -11.80 16.06
N TRP A 73 -1.39 -12.95 15.66
CA TRP A 73 -2.04 -13.83 14.69
C TRP A 73 -3.42 -14.35 15.15
N ASP A 74 -3.64 -14.44 16.45
CA ASP A 74 -4.95 -14.82 17.00
C ASP A 74 -5.98 -13.73 16.73
N THR A 75 -5.61 -12.48 17.00
CA THR A 75 -6.43 -11.30 16.72
C THR A 75 -6.77 -11.19 15.24
N VAL A 76 -5.76 -11.35 14.36
CA VAL A 76 -5.96 -11.33 12.90
C VAL A 76 -6.89 -12.47 12.45
N GLY A 77 -6.66 -13.69 12.93
CA GLY A 77 -7.51 -14.84 12.59
C GLY A 77 -8.98 -14.60 12.95
N ARG A 78 -9.24 -14.05 14.15
CA ARG A 78 -10.59 -13.71 14.61
C ARG A 78 -11.29 -12.71 13.68
N VAL A 79 -10.60 -11.65 13.27
CA VAL A 79 -11.13 -10.65 12.31
C VAL A 79 -11.43 -11.28 10.95
N LEU A 80 -10.58 -12.21 10.50
CA LEU A 80 -10.74 -12.91 9.23
C LEU A 80 -11.77 -14.06 9.28
N GLY A 81 -12.30 -14.40 10.46
CA GLY A 81 -13.18 -15.56 10.63
C GLY A 81 -12.50 -16.91 10.43
N VAL A 82 -11.18 -16.99 10.66
CA VAL A 82 -10.38 -18.22 10.51
C VAL A 82 -9.55 -18.50 11.77
N SER A 83 -9.05 -19.73 11.91
CA SER A 83 -8.17 -20.07 13.05
C SER A 83 -6.84 -19.32 12.97
N ARG A 84 -6.16 -19.17 14.13
CA ARG A 84 -4.79 -18.62 14.21
C ARG A 84 -3.83 -19.31 13.25
N GLN A 85 -3.89 -20.65 13.18
CA GLN A 85 -3.02 -21.44 12.31
C GLN A 85 -3.36 -21.23 10.83
N ALA A 86 -4.63 -21.15 10.46
CA ALA A 86 -5.06 -20.86 9.09
C ALA A 86 -4.63 -19.44 8.65
N ALA A 87 -4.73 -18.45 9.55
CA ALA A 87 -4.22 -17.10 9.30
C ALA A 87 -2.69 -17.10 9.12
N GLN A 88 -1.95 -17.77 10.01
CA GLN A 88 -0.50 -17.90 9.88
C GLN A 88 -0.13 -18.56 8.56
N GLN A 89 -0.70 -19.72 8.24
CA GLN A 89 -0.36 -20.42 7.00
C GLN A 89 -0.62 -19.59 5.74
N ARG A 90 -1.69 -18.79 5.72
CA ARG A 90 -2.08 -17.98 4.56
C ARG A 90 -1.27 -16.68 4.43
N PHE A 91 -0.86 -16.08 5.55
CA PHE A 91 -0.31 -14.71 5.59
C PHE A 91 1.06 -14.58 6.26
N SER A 92 1.63 -15.66 6.80
CA SER A 92 3.03 -15.65 7.21
C SER A 92 3.87 -15.60 5.95
N ASP A 93 4.55 -14.48 5.71
CA ASP A 93 5.45 -14.32 4.57
C ASP A 93 6.52 -15.41 4.62
N LYS A 94 6.36 -16.44 3.77
CA LYS A 94 7.46 -17.31 3.41
C LYS A 94 8.21 -16.56 2.31
N THR A 95 9.26 -15.84 2.74
CA THR A 95 10.29 -15.25 1.88
C THR A 95 9.92 -13.90 1.23
N ALA A 96 10.02 -12.81 2.01
CA ALA A 96 10.61 -11.59 1.46
C ALA A 96 12.14 -11.79 1.54
N GLY A 97 12.69 -12.46 0.53
CA GLY A 97 14.13 -12.50 0.36
C GLY A 97 14.63 -11.08 0.27
N SER A 98 15.61 -10.74 1.11
CA SER A 98 16.39 -9.51 0.98
C SER A 98 16.71 -9.29 -0.49
N SER A 99 16.10 -8.28 -1.09
CA SER A 99 16.65 -7.66 -2.27
C SER A 99 17.94 -6.97 -1.83
N SER A 100 19.03 -7.73 -1.83
CA SER A 100 20.36 -7.16 -1.82
C SER A 100 20.44 -6.15 -2.97
N PRO A 101 20.96 -4.93 -2.75
CA PRO A 101 21.10 -3.97 -3.84
C PRO A 101 22.05 -4.52 -4.93
N PRO A 102 21.87 -4.13 -6.20
CA PRO A 102 22.87 -4.39 -7.23
C PRO A 102 24.19 -3.72 -6.83
N ALA A 103 25.31 -4.38 -7.15
CA ALA A 103 26.65 -3.89 -6.88
C ALA A 103 26.83 -2.42 -7.31
N GLU A 104 27.21 -1.57 -6.35
CA GLU A 104 27.53 -0.16 -6.57
C GLU A 104 28.72 -0.03 -7.53
N GLY A 105 28.47 0.56 -8.70
CA GLY A 105 29.54 1.17 -9.48
C GLY A 105 30.06 2.42 -8.74
N PRO A 106 31.29 2.89 -9.03
CA PRO A 106 31.96 3.97 -8.29
C PRO A 106 31.27 5.35 -8.33
N ASN A 107 30.09 5.46 -8.95
CA ASN A 107 29.32 6.70 -9.08
C ASN A 107 27.82 6.51 -8.76
N ALA A 108 27.43 5.40 -8.13
CA ALA A 108 26.05 5.18 -7.70
C ALA A 108 25.72 6.09 -6.49
N PRO A 109 24.52 6.70 -6.44
CA PRO A 109 24.13 7.52 -5.30
C PRO A 109 24.05 6.66 -4.03
N LYS A 110 24.61 7.16 -2.93
CA LYS A 110 24.70 6.42 -1.67
C LYS A 110 23.30 6.08 -1.15
N ARG A 111 23.01 4.79 -0.97
CA ARG A 111 21.72 4.29 -0.44
C ARG A 111 21.88 3.65 0.93
N ARG A 112 20.84 3.75 1.76
CA ARG A 112 20.74 2.99 3.01
C ARG A 112 19.30 2.56 3.29
N THR A 113 19.17 1.48 4.05
CA THR A 113 17.87 0.95 4.51
C THR A 113 17.65 1.36 5.97
N LEU A 114 16.55 2.06 6.23
CA LEU A 114 16.03 2.31 7.57
C LEU A 114 15.18 1.11 7.97
N SER A 115 15.62 0.32 8.96
CA SER A 115 14.95 -0.91 9.42
C SER A 115 14.31 -0.75 10.80
N GLY A 116 13.44 -1.69 11.19
CA GLY A 116 12.76 -1.66 12.49
C GLY A 116 11.64 -0.62 12.54
N LEU A 117 11.13 -0.26 11.37
CA LEU A 117 10.08 0.72 11.22
C LEU A 117 8.71 0.09 11.43
N THR A 118 7.82 0.87 12.00
CA THR A 118 6.40 0.60 12.19
C THR A 118 5.62 1.81 11.72
N ALA A 119 4.32 1.62 11.50
CA ALA A 119 3.38 2.68 11.17
C ALA A 119 3.37 3.87 12.16
N PHE A 120 3.98 3.73 13.34
CA PHE A 120 4.02 4.73 14.39
C PHE A 120 5.33 5.50 14.48
N ASN A 121 6.47 4.92 14.07
CA ASN A 121 7.79 5.55 14.19
C ASN A 121 8.41 5.96 12.84
N GLU A 122 7.92 5.42 11.73
CA GLU A 122 8.53 5.60 10.40
C GLU A 122 8.58 7.06 9.95
N MET A 123 7.57 7.87 10.29
CA MET A 123 7.54 9.28 9.91
C MET A 123 8.58 10.10 10.67
N ALA A 124 8.84 9.78 11.94
CA ALA A 124 9.89 10.44 12.71
C ALA A 124 11.28 10.07 12.16
N ALA A 125 11.48 8.80 11.80
CA ALA A 125 12.72 8.33 11.17
C ALA A 125 12.96 8.98 9.79
N LEU A 126 11.90 9.16 8.99
CA LEU A 126 11.98 9.86 7.71
C LEU A 126 12.27 11.36 7.86
N ASP A 127 11.67 12.00 8.86
CA ASP A 127 11.90 13.41 9.16
C ASP A 127 13.33 13.68 9.64
N GLU A 128 13.90 12.81 10.48
CA GLU A 128 15.34 12.85 10.82
C GLU A 128 16.21 12.66 9.58
N ALA A 129 15.94 11.63 8.78
CA ALA A 129 16.69 11.35 7.56
C ALA A 129 16.59 12.50 6.54
N GLY A 130 15.41 13.11 6.40
CA GLY A 130 15.14 14.22 5.49
C GLY A 130 15.96 15.46 5.81
N ARG A 131 16.14 15.80 7.10
CA ARG A 131 17.03 16.89 7.54
C ARG A 131 18.48 16.65 7.15
N ASP A 132 18.91 15.40 7.23
CA ASP A 132 20.27 14.96 6.85
C ASP A 132 20.47 14.82 5.33
N GLY A 133 19.50 15.24 4.52
CA GLY A 133 19.56 15.18 3.06
C GLY A 133 19.22 13.82 2.47
N TRP A 134 18.58 12.92 3.21
CA TRP A 134 18.15 11.62 2.69
C TRP A 134 16.71 11.66 2.24
N HIS A 135 16.46 11.27 0.99
CA HIS A 135 15.10 11.17 0.46
C HIS A 135 14.68 9.74 0.22
N MET A 136 13.39 9.47 0.41
CA MET A 136 12.84 8.13 0.26
C MET A 136 12.77 7.73 -1.22
N VAL A 137 13.14 6.49 -1.53
CA VAL A 137 13.13 5.93 -2.90
C VAL A 137 12.37 4.62 -3.01
N GLY A 138 12.21 3.91 -1.89
CA GLY A 138 11.52 2.63 -1.81
C GLY A 138 11.13 2.34 -0.37
N TYR A 139 10.34 1.29 -0.16
CA TYR A 139 9.92 0.85 1.17
C TYR A 139 9.26 -0.52 1.12
N GLY A 140 9.22 -1.16 2.28
CA GLY A 140 8.45 -2.36 2.56
C GLY A 140 7.78 -2.27 3.93
N PRO A 141 7.17 -3.36 4.43
CA PRO A 141 6.34 -3.34 5.64
C PRO A 141 7.06 -2.88 6.91
N PHE A 142 8.40 -3.00 6.95
CA PHE A 142 9.23 -2.74 8.14
C PHE A 142 10.49 -1.94 7.86
N PHE A 143 10.62 -1.44 6.63
CA PHE A 143 11.80 -0.72 6.21
C PHE A 143 11.48 0.34 5.18
N HIS A 144 12.34 1.35 5.12
CA HIS A 144 12.32 2.37 4.09
C HIS A 144 13.69 2.43 3.44
N GLU A 145 13.74 2.58 2.14
CA GLU A 145 14.97 2.81 1.38
C GLU A 145 15.12 4.30 1.14
N VAL A 146 16.28 4.83 1.49
CA VAL A 146 16.61 6.24 1.30
C VAL A 146 17.90 6.41 0.52
N GLU A 147 17.97 7.46 -0.27
CA GLU A 147 19.10 7.83 -1.11
C GLU A 147 19.59 9.22 -0.70
N ALA A 148 20.91 9.41 -0.64
CA ALA A 148 21.53 10.66 -0.25
C ALA A 148 21.33 11.75 -1.32
N SER A 149 21.08 12.97 -0.86
CA SER A 149 20.86 14.17 -1.66
C SER A 149 21.67 15.33 -1.09
N THR A 150 21.87 16.37 -1.89
CA THR A 150 22.61 17.58 -1.50
C THR A 150 21.76 18.59 -0.74
N HIS A 151 20.46 18.36 -0.62
CA HIS A 151 19.50 19.26 0.01
C HIS A 151 18.56 18.48 0.94
N PRO A 152 17.99 19.11 1.97
CA PRO A 152 17.04 18.46 2.86
C PRO A 152 15.70 18.17 2.17
N TRP A 153 14.99 17.19 2.70
CA TRP A 153 13.70 16.71 2.16
C TRP A 153 12.64 16.66 3.24
N GLU A 154 11.41 16.90 2.83
CA GLU A 154 10.21 16.68 3.62
C GLU A 154 9.52 15.41 3.13
N HIS A 155 9.02 14.59 4.07
CA HIS A 155 8.26 13.38 3.76
C HIS A 155 6.91 13.44 4.43
N CYS A 156 5.89 12.90 3.78
CA CYS A 156 4.60 12.73 4.40
C CYS A 156 3.96 11.39 4.02
N ARG A 157 3.09 10.91 4.90
CA ARG A 157 2.27 9.71 4.68
C ARG A 157 0.82 10.10 4.63
N VAL A 158 0.14 9.68 3.57
CA VAL A 158 -1.30 9.86 3.37
C VAL A 158 -2.00 8.54 3.61
N THR A 159 -2.88 8.50 4.60
CA THR A 159 -3.79 7.37 4.85
C THR A 159 -4.99 7.47 3.92
N LEU A 160 -5.38 6.34 3.31
CA LEU A 160 -6.50 6.21 2.38
C LEU A 160 -6.45 7.26 1.25
N PRO A 161 -5.40 7.24 0.41
CA PRO A 161 -5.23 8.24 -0.65
C PRO A 161 -6.36 8.17 -1.68
N SER A 162 -6.96 9.32 -1.99
CA SER A 162 -7.89 9.46 -3.12
C SER A 162 -7.19 10.09 -4.34
N LEU A 163 -7.72 9.88 -5.54
CA LEU A 163 -7.22 10.52 -6.77
C LEU A 163 -7.22 12.05 -6.67
N ALA A 164 -8.25 12.63 -6.05
CA ALA A 164 -8.30 14.07 -5.82
C ALA A 164 -7.17 14.56 -4.90
N ARG A 165 -6.91 13.83 -3.80
CA ARG A 165 -5.81 14.15 -2.89
C ARG A 165 -4.45 13.97 -3.58
N HIS A 166 -4.29 12.96 -4.43
CA HIS A 166 -3.08 12.75 -5.22
C HIS A 166 -2.75 13.96 -6.10
N ARG A 167 -3.72 14.42 -6.92
CA ARG A 167 -3.53 15.56 -7.82
C ARG A 167 -3.18 16.84 -7.05
N ARG A 168 -3.82 17.05 -5.89
CA ARG A 168 -3.50 18.17 -5.01
C ARG A 168 -2.05 18.09 -4.50
N MET A 169 -1.63 16.93 -4.00
CA MET A 169 -0.26 16.71 -3.53
C MET A 169 0.76 17.04 -4.63
N GLU A 170 0.55 16.54 -5.86
CA GLU A 170 1.43 16.84 -7.00
C GLU A 170 1.50 18.34 -7.30
N SER A 171 0.36 19.04 -7.27
CA SER A 171 0.32 20.50 -7.48
C SER A 171 1.06 21.30 -6.40
N GLU A 172 1.17 20.76 -5.19
CA GLU A 172 1.91 21.33 -4.05
C GLU A 172 3.41 20.94 -4.07
N GLY A 173 3.86 20.26 -5.13
CA GLY A 173 5.25 19.84 -5.35
C GLY A 173 5.64 18.52 -4.71
N TRP A 174 4.67 17.73 -4.22
CA TRP A 174 4.93 16.42 -3.66
C TRP A 174 5.08 15.34 -4.73
N ILE A 175 6.08 14.49 -4.55
CA ILE A 175 6.44 13.39 -5.45
C ILE A 175 6.05 12.07 -4.77
N PRO A 176 5.22 11.22 -5.39
CA PRO A 176 4.89 9.91 -4.83
C PRO A 176 6.12 9.00 -4.84
N VAL A 177 6.28 8.17 -3.80
CA VAL A 177 7.34 7.18 -3.70
C VAL A 177 6.76 5.78 -3.87
N GLY A 178 7.36 4.96 -4.74
CA GLY A 178 6.95 3.58 -5.00
C GLY A 178 5.53 3.44 -5.56
N ALA A 179 5.02 2.19 -5.60
CA ALA A 179 3.69 1.89 -6.14
C ALA A 179 2.53 2.23 -5.17
N GLY A 180 2.80 2.45 -3.88
CA GLY A 180 1.79 2.51 -2.81
C GLY A 180 1.76 1.22 -1.99
N TRP A 181 1.60 1.31 -0.67
CA TRP A 181 1.36 0.17 0.22
C TRP A 181 0.06 0.42 0.96
N PHE A 182 -1.00 -0.30 0.65
CA PHE A 182 -2.30 -0.04 1.25
C PHE A 182 -2.25 -0.25 2.78
N PRO A 183 -2.83 0.67 3.59
CA PRO A 183 -3.68 1.81 3.22
C PRO A 183 -2.95 3.14 3.04
N TRP A 184 -1.61 3.15 2.98
CA TRP A 184 -0.78 4.33 2.96
C TRP A 184 -0.16 4.63 1.59
N ARG A 185 0.04 5.92 1.32
CA ARG A 185 0.93 6.37 0.25
C ARG A 185 1.91 7.39 0.79
N TYR A 186 3.18 7.22 0.42
CA TYR A 186 4.26 8.10 0.84
C TYR A 186 4.57 9.10 -0.25
N TYR A 187 4.87 10.32 0.18
CA TYR A 187 5.29 11.40 -0.69
C TYR A 187 6.55 12.05 -0.14
N LYS A 188 7.36 12.62 -1.02
CA LYS A 188 8.53 13.42 -0.70
C LYS A 188 8.52 14.74 -1.44
N ARG A 189 9.13 15.78 -0.86
CA ARG A 189 9.31 17.08 -1.51
C ARG A 189 10.66 17.67 -1.08
N PRO A 190 11.45 18.25 -2.01
CA PRO A 190 12.69 18.92 -1.62
C PRO A 190 12.37 20.19 -0.84
N LEU A 191 13.05 20.41 0.27
CA LEU A 191 13.03 21.70 0.96
C LEU A 191 14.00 22.61 0.23
N ARG A 192 13.50 23.73 -0.32
CA ARG A 192 14.43 24.76 -0.81
C ARG A 192 15.21 25.30 0.39
N PRO A 193 16.53 25.55 0.24
CA PRO A 193 17.25 26.31 1.25
C PRO A 193 16.52 27.64 1.47
N ALA A 194 16.35 28.02 2.74
CA ALA A 194 15.88 29.36 3.06
C ALA A 194 16.92 30.35 2.51
N ASP A 195 16.47 31.28 1.66
CA ASP A 195 17.28 32.41 1.19
C ASP A 195 17.74 33.29 2.36
#